data_AF-A0A967JXD1-F1
#
_entry.id   AF-A0A967JXD1-F1
#
_cell.length_a   1.000
_cell.length_b   1.000
_cell.length_c   1.000
_cell.angle_alpha   90.00
_cell.angle_beta   90.00
_cell.angle_gamma   90.00
#
_symmetry.space_group_name_H-M   'P 1'
#
loop_
_entity.id
_entity.type
_entity.pdbx_description
1 polymer ?
#
loop_
_entity_poly.entity_id
_entity_poly.type
_entity_poly.pdbx_seq_one_letter_code
_entity_poly.pdbx_strand_id
1 'polypeptide(L)'
;YAPGGRPPYPGAICFSVNEELVHGIPSERMLREGDIVSIDLGVTHRGFVSDAAFTAAVGDASDEAERLMRVTAASLEAGIRATRAGARVG
;
A
#
# COMPACT_ATOMS: atom_id res chain seq x y z
N TYR A 1 -14.83 4.43 11.29
CA TYR A 1 -16.01 4.09 10.48
C TYR A 1 -16.04 2.56 10.35
N ALA A 2 -17.17 1.91 10.68
CA ALA A 2 -17.28 0.44 10.73
C ALA A 2 -18.64 -0.03 10.17
N PRO A 3 -18.87 0.10 8.86
CA PRO A 3 -20.10 -0.38 8.24
C PRO A 3 -20.14 -1.91 8.31
N GLY A 4 -21.24 -2.48 8.84
CA GLY A 4 -21.46 -3.92 8.89
C GLY A 4 -21.16 -4.60 10.23
N GLY A 5 -20.93 -3.86 11.33
CA GLY A 5 -20.83 -4.43 12.69
C GLY A 5 -19.51 -5.15 13.01
N ARG A 6 -18.50 -5.02 12.15
CA ARG A 6 -17.12 -5.45 12.44
C ARG A 6 -16.43 -4.43 13.34
N PRO A 7 -15.48 -4.85 14.20
CA PRO A 7 -14.65 -3.89 14.92
C PRO A 7 -13.94 -2.96 13.93
N PRO A 8 -13.78 -1.66 14.25
CA PRO A 8 -12.98 -0.74 13.46
C PRO A 8 -11.58 -1.30 13.24
N TYR A 9 -10.98 -0.96 12.09
CA TYR A 9 -9.56 -1.22 11.87
C TYR A 9 -8.73 -0.55 12.99
N PRO A 10 -7.79 -1.28 13.62
CA PRO A 10 -7.14 -0.81 14.86
C PRO A 10 -5.96 0.13 14.64
N GLY A 11 -5.43 0.23 13.42
CA GLY A 11 -4.29 1.09 13.08
C GLY A 11 -4.71 2.43 12.48
N ALA A 12 -3.79 3.41 12.48
CA ALA A 12 -3.96 4.66 11.76
C ALA A 12 -3.55 4.56 10.27
N ILE A 13 -2.73 3.56 9.95
CA ILE A 13 -2.25 3.21 8.62
C ILE A 13 -2.30 1.69 8.48
N CYS A 14 -2.38 1.19 7.25
CA CYS A 14 -2.05 -0.20 6.98
C CYS A 14 -0.54 -0.33 6.78
N PHE A 15 0.05 -1.34 7.42
CA PHE A 15 1.49 -1.57 7.44
C PHE A 15 1.73 -3.06 7.19
N SER A 16 1.97 -3.40 5.93
CA SER A 16 2.03 -4.78 5.43
C SER A 16 3.48 -5.16 5.14
N VAL A 17 4.03 -6.12 5.87
CA VAL A 17 5.42 -6.56 5.74
C VAL A 17 5.50 -7.87 4.92
N ASN A 18 6.36 -7.88 3.90
CA ASN A 18 6.70 -9.05 3.07
C ASN A 18 5.49 -9.76 2.43
N GLU A 19 5.08 -10.91 2.95
CA GLU A 19 4.00 -11.75 2.42
C GLU A 19 2.59 -11.18 2.66
N GLU A 20 2.47 -10.18 3.52
CA GLU A 20 1.21 -9.51 3.82
C GLU A 20 0.77 -8.68 2.61
N LEU A 21 -0.35 -9.06 1.98
CA LEU A 21 -0.79 -8.44 0.73
C LEU A 21 -1.26 -6.99 0.91
N VAL A 22 -2.31 -6.78 1.72
CA VAL A 22 -2.90 -5.48 2.07
C VAL A 22 -3.51 -5.53 3.47
N HIS A 23 -3.77 -4.37 4.07
CA HIS A 23 -4.40 -4.23 5.38
C HIS A 23 -3.65 -4.88 6.57
N GLY A 24 -2.32 -5.03 6.46
CA GLY A 24 -1.48 -5.46 7.58
C GLY A 24 -1.66 -4.52 8.77
N ILE A 25 -1.81 -5.07 9.98
CA ILE A 25 -2.04 -4.28 11.20
C ILE A 25 -0.68 -3.95 11.82
N PRO A 26 -0.38 -2.65 12.08
CA PRO A 26 0.84 -2.26 12.78
C PRO A 26 1.01 -3.04 14.10
N SER A 27 2.23 -3.46 14.38
CA SER A 27 2.58 -4.25 15.58
C SER A 27 3.97 -3.89 16.09
N GLU A 28 4.38 -4.49 17.20
CA GLU A 28 5.72 -4.37 17.78
C GLU A 28 6.81 -5.15 16.98
N ARG A 29 6.49 -5.66 15.78
CA ARG A 29 7.45 -6.36 14.91
C ARG A 29 8.58 -5.41 14.52
N MET A 30 9.79 -5.73 14.95
CA MET A 30 10.99 -5.05 14.48
C MET A 30 11.28 -5.46 13.04
N LEU A 31 11.41 -4.46 12.16
CA LEU A 31 11.81 -4.65 10.78
C LEU A 31 13.27 -5.10 10.69
N ARG A 32 13.59 -5.86 9.64
CA ARG A 32 14.93 -6.40 9.39
C ARG A 32 15.43 -5.93 8.04
N GLU A 33 16.75 -5.85 7.92
CA GLU A 33 17.43 -5.66 6.64
C GLU A 33 16.87 -6.65 5.61
N GLY A 34 16.47 -6.14 4.44
CA GLY A 34 15.88 -6.92 3.36
C GLY A 34 14.36 -7.11 3.42
N ASP A 35 13.68 -6.70 4.49
CA ASP A 35 12.21 -6.65 4.51
C ASP A 35 11.72 -5.62 3.47
N ILE A 36 10.57 -5.89 2.85
CA ILE A 36 9.79 -4.87 2.13
C ILE A 36 8.50 -4.59 2.89
N VAL A 37 8.09 -3.33 2.87
CA VAL A 37 6.91 -2.87 3.61
C VAL A 37 6.03 -2.04 2.69
N SER A 38 4.77 -2.46 2.55
CA SER A 38 3.72 -1.66 1.95
C SER A 38 3.04 -0.80 3.03
N ILE A 39 3.04 0.51 2.79
CA ILE A 39 2.39 1.51 3.63
C ILE A 39 1.21 2.06 2.84
N ASP A 40 0.03 2.00 3.44
CA ASP A 40 -1.23 2.53 2.89
C ASP A 40 -1.87 3.44 3.93
N LEU A 41 -2.14 4.69 3.52
CA LEU A 41 -2.74 5.70 4.37
C LEU A 41 -3.73 6.58 3.61
N GLY A 42 -4.77 6.99 4.33
CA GLY A 42 -5.69 8.03 3.91
C GLY A 42 -5.68 9.23 4.85
N VAL A 43 -5.92 10.42 4.31
CA VAL A 43 -6.03 11.65 5.09
C VAL A 43 -7.36 12.31 4.78
N THR A 44 -8.12 12.64 5.83
CA THR A 44 -9.29 13.51 5.69
C THR A 44 -8.84 14.97 5.83
N HIS A 45 -8.87 15.73 4.74
CA HIS A 45 -8.50 17.14 4.71
C HIS A 45 -9.64 17.98 4.12
N ARG A 46 -10.18 18.93 4.90
CA ARG A 46 -11.26 19.85 4.46
C ARG A 46 -12.47 19.15 3.83
N GLY A 47 -12.85 17.99 4.37
CA GLY A 47 -13.97 17.19 3.87
C GLY A 47 -13.65 16.26 2.69
N PHE A 48 -12.42 16.28 2.18
CA PHE A 48 -11.93 15.36 1.15
C PHE A 48 -11.13 14.23 1.80
N VAL A 49 -11.27 13.01 1.28
CA VAL A 49 -10.47 11.85 1.68
C VAL A 49 -9.45 11.59 0.57
N SER A 50 -8.17 11.73 0.87
CA SER A 50 -7.09 11.24 0.01
C SER A 50 -6.74 9.81 0.38
N ASP A 51 -6.17 9.09 -0.57
CA ASP A 51 -5.73 7.70 -0.41
C ASP A 51 -4.46 7.48 -1.24
N ALA A 52 -3.45 6.86 -0.64
CA ALA A 52 -2.20 6.51 -1.31
C ALA A 52 -1.51 5.34 -0.60
N ALA A 53 -0.91 4.47 -1.40
CA ALA A 53 -0.07 3.38 -0.93
C ALA A 53 1.24 3.28 -1.73
N PHE A 54 2.31 2.84 -1.06
CA PHE A 54 3.59 2.54 -1.69
C PHE A 54 4.32 1.44 -0.94
N THR A 55 5.27 0.78 -1.61
CA THR A 55 6.15 -0.23 -1.01
C THR A 55 7.57 0.28 -0.96
N ALA A 56 8.26 0.08 0.17
CA ALA A 56 9.65 0.46 0.37
C ALA A 56 10.46 -0.70 0.96
N ALA A 57 11.76 -0.74 0.67
CA ALA A 57 12.70 -1.67 1.30
C ALA A 57 13.23 -1.12 2.62
N VAL A 58 13.52 -2.03 3.55
CA VAL A 58 14.28 -1.77 4.77
C VAL A 58 15.74 -2.11 4.49
N GLY A 59 16.53 -1.08 4.24
CA GLY A 59 17.91 -1.26 3.76
C GLY A 59 17.94 -1.81 2.34
N ASP A 60 18.87 -2.71 2.07
CA ASP A 60 19.04 -3.37 0.78
C ASP A 60 18.10 -4.58 0.65
N ALA A 61 17.27 -4.57 -0.38
CA ALA A 61 16.37 -5.67 -0.71
C ALA A 61 17.03 -6.70 -1.63
N SER A 62 16.46 -7.91 -1.69
CA SER A 62 16.89 -8.90 -2.69
C SER A 62 16.52 -8.46 -4.10
N ASP A 63 17.25 -8.95 -5.11
CA ASP A 63 16.94 -8.70 -6.53
C ASP A 63 15.48 -9.05 -6.88
N GLU A 64 14.93 -10.08 -6.24
CA GLU A 64 13.54 -10.49 -6.42
C GLU A 64 12.57 -9.45 -5.85
N ALA A 65 12.82 -8.97 -4.62
CA ALA A 65 12.00 -7.97 -3.97
C ALA A 65 12.09 -6.61 -4.69
N GLU A 66 13.28 -6.20 -5.14
CA GLU A 66 13.43 -5.02 -5.98
C GLU A 66 12.67 -5.15 -7.29
N ARG A 67 12.77 -6.32 -7.96
CA ARG A 67 12.02 -6.57 -9.19
C ARG A 67 10.52 -6.49 -8.96
N LEU A 68 10.02 -7.05 -7.86
CA LEU A 68 8.61 -6.98 -7.48
C LEU A 68 8.17 -5.51 -7.33
N MET A 69 8.88 -4.72 -6.51
CA MET A 69 8.55 -3.30 -6.31
C MET A 69 8.57 -2.51 -7.62
N ARG A 70 9.59 -2.70 -8.46
CA ARG A 70 9.70 -2.02 -9.77
C ARG A 70 8.54 -2.38 -10.70
N VAL A 71 8.18 -3.65 -10.81
CA VAL A 71 7.09 -4.11 -11.69
C VAL A 71 5.74 -3.60 -11.19
N THR A 72 5.51 -3.62 -9.87
CA THR A 72 4.30 -3.07 -9.25
C THR A 72 4.17 -1.57 -9.53
N ALA A 73 5.24 -0.80 -9.33
CA ALA A 73 5.25 0.64 -9.62
C ALA A 73 5.00 0.93 -11.12
N ALA A 74 5.64 0.18 -12.02
CA ALA A 74 5.43 0.32 -13.46
C ALA A 74 4.00 -0.02 -13.87
N SER A 75 3.34 -0.97 -13.19
CA SER A 75 1.96 -1.36 -13.45
C SER A 75 0.96 -0.29 -13.03
N LEU A 76 1.15 0.30 -11.85
CA LEU A 76 0.37 1.47 -11.40
C LEU A 76 0.46 2.61 -12.41
N GLU A 77 1.68 2.95 -12.79
CA GLU A 77 1.96 4.03 -13.72
C GLU A 77 1.38 3.75 -15.13
N ALA A 78 1.37 2.49 -15.59
CA ALA A 78 0.67 2.12 -16.82
C ALA A 78 -0.85 2.35 -16.73
N GLY A 79 -1.48 2.02 -15.59
CA GLY A 79 -2.90 2.28 -15.36
C GLY A 79 -3.24 3.77 -15.31
N ILE A 80 -2.39 4.57 -14.65
CA ILE A 80 -2.54 6.03 -14.62
C ILE A 80 -2.49 6.60 -16.04
N ARG A 81 -1.50 6.19 -16.86
CA ARG A 81 -1.39 6.65 -18.26
C ARG A 81 -2.56 6.24 -19.14
N ALA A 82 -3.20 5.11 -18.86
CA ALA A 82 -4.37 4.67 -19.59
C ALA A 82 -5.65 5.47 -19.21
N THR A 83 -5.64 6.17 -18.08
CA THR A 83 -6.80 6.88 -17.54
C THR A 83 -7.10 8.14 -18.33
N ARG A 84 -8.28 8.20 -18.95
CA ARG A 84 -8.78 9.35 -19.72
C ARG A 84 -10.29 9.34 -19.81
N ALA A 85 -10.88 10.49 -20.13
CA ALA A 85 -12.32 10.59 -20.39
C ALA A 85 -12.77 9.60 -21.47
N GLY A 86 -13.84 8.85 -21.21
CA GLY A 86 -14.37 7.83 -22.12
C GLY A 86 -13.64 6.47 -22.09
N ALA A 87 -12.56 6.31 -21.30
CA ALA A 87 -12.00 4.99 -21.02
C ALA A 87 -12.97 4.16 -20.16
N ARG A 88 -12.89 2.83 -20.27
CA ARG A 88 -13.62 1.90 -19.40
C ARG A 88 -12.71 1.45 -18.27
N VAL A 89 -13.27 1.40 -17.07
CA VAL A 89 -12.75 0.52 -16.01
C VAL A 89 -13.24 -0.89 -16.36
N GLY A 90 -12.37 -1.89 -16.12
CA GLY A 90 -12.55 -3.33 -16.42
C GLY A 90 -13.95 -3.80 -16.79
#